data_AF-A0AAU2Y7X7-F1
#
_entry.id   AF-A0AAU2Y7X7-F1
#
_cell.length_a   1.000
_cell.length_b   1.000
_cell.length_c   1.000
_cell.angle_alpha   90.00
_cell.angle_beta   90.00
_cell.angle_gamma   90.00
#
_symmetry.space_group_name_H-M   'P 1'
#
loop_
_entity.id
_entity.type
_entity.pdbx_description
1 polymer ?
#
loop_
_entity_poly.entity_id
_entity_poly.type
_entity_poly.pdbx_seq_one_letter_code
_entity_poly.pdbx_strand_id
1 'polypeptide(L)' 'MTDVVDSDELLRRIRRARTCAQQEVRAWRARSDDLRATDPEAARDAAVRTLAYEAVLRVLDEILTPGSHASK' A
#
# COMPACT_ATOMS: atom_id res chain seq x y z
N MET A 1 -20.44 6.62 -20.27
CA MET A 1 -20.47 5.16 -20.49
C MET A 1 -19.24 4.59 -19.81
N THR A 2 -19.38 4.01 -18.62
CA THR A 2 -18.31 3.14 -18.11
C THR A 2 -18.31 1.90 -19.00
N ASP A 3 -17.24 1.74 -19.75
CA ASP A 3 -16.98 0.52 -20.50
C ASP A 3 -17.05 -0.64 -19.51
N VAL A 4 -17.79 -1.70 -19.84
CA VAL A 4 -17.94 -2.85 -18.95
C VAL A 4 -16.57 -3.50 -18.86
N VAL A 5 -15.88 -3.31 -17.74
CA VAL A 5 -14.54 -3.85 -17.53
C VAL A 5 -14.69 -5.33 -17.19
N ASP A 6 -14.03 -6.19 -17.97
CA ASP A 6 -13.99 -7.62 -17.66
C ASP A 6 -13.25 -7.87 -16.33
N SER A 7 -13.64 -8.94 -15.64
CA SER A 7 -13.12 -9.34 -14.32
C SER A 7 -11.60 -9.47 -14.32
N ASP A 8 -11.00 -9.90 -15.43
CA ASP A 8 -9.56 -10.03 -15.58
C ASP A 8 -8.84 -8.68 -15.59
N GLU A 9 -9.41 -7.66 -16.23
CA GLU A 9 -8.84 -6.32 -16.22
C GLU A 9 -9.00 -5.64 -14.85
N LEU A 10 -10.10 -5.91 -14.14
CA LEU A 10 -10.22 -5.50 -12.73
C LEU A 10 -9.13 -6.15 -11.87
N LEU A 11 -8.95 -7.46 -11.98
CA LEU A 11 -7.93 -8.20 -11.24
C LEU A 11 -6.52 -7.69 -11.56
N ARG A 12 -6.24 -7.39 -12.84
CA ARG A 12 -4.96 -6.81 -13.29
C ARG A 12 -4.71 -5.44 -12.66
N ARG A 13 -5.72 -4.57 -12.63
CA ARG A 13 -5.61 -3.24 -11.99
C ARG A 13 -5.37 -3.34 -10.50
N ILE A 14 -6.08 -4.22 -9.80
CA ILE A 14 -5.91 -4.46 -8.36
C ILE A 14 -4.50 -4.97 -8.07
N ARG A 15 -4.02 -5.97 -8.82
CA ARG A 15 -2.64 -6.48 -8.68
C ARG A 15 -1.60 -5.40 -8.94
N ARG A 16 -1.81 -4.55 -9.96
CA ARG A 16 -0.93 -3.41 -10.24
C ARG A 16 -0.93 -2.39 -9.09
N ALA A 17 -2.10 -2.05 -8.54
CA ALA A 17 -2.22 -1.16 -7.40
C ALA A 17 -1.50 -1.73 -6.17
N ARG A 18 -1.61 -3.04 -5.94
CA ARG A 18 -0.88 -3.74 -4.87
C ARG A 18 0.62 -3.62 -5.04
N THR A 19 1.15 -3.89 -6.23
CA THR A 19 2.59 -3.74 -6.51
C THR A 19 3.06 -2.30 -6.29
N CYS A 20 2.27 -1.32 -6.70
CA CYS A 20 2.55 0.10 -6.46
C CYS A 20 2.62 0.40 -4.95
N ALA A 21 1.61 0.01 -4.18
CA ALA A 21 1.59 0.22 -2.73
C ALA A 21 2.77 -0.48 -2.01
N GLN A 22 3.19 -1.66 -2.46
CA GLN A 22 4.39 -2.33 -1.92
C GLN A 22 5.69 -1.55 -2.20
N GLN A 23 5.79 -0.90 -3.35
CA GLN A 23 6.95 -0.06 -3.69
C GLN A 23 6.95 1.20 -2.82
N GLU A 24 5.80 1.85 -2.66
CA GLU A 24 5.63 3.03 -1.81
C GLU A 24 5.96 2.73 -0.33
N VAL A 25 5.49 1.62 0.24
CA VAL A 25 5.88 1.20 1.60
C VAL A 25 7.40 1.14 1.75
N ARG A 26 8.10 0.51 0.80
CA ARG A 26 9.57 0.41 0.86
C ARG A 26 10.23 1.79 0.76
N ALA A 27 9.75 2.63 -0.15
CA ALA A 27 10.30 3.97 -0.38
C ALA A 27 10.11 4.89 0.84
N TRP A 28 8.93 4.89 1.45
CA TRP A 28 8.64 5.71 2.62
C TRP A 28 9.30 5.21 3.89
N ARG A 29 9.45 3.89 4.07
CA ARG A 29 10.25 3.32 5.17
C ARG A 29 11.70 3.75 5.07
N ALA A 30 12.34 3.53 3.92
CA ALA A 30 13.72 3.92 3.69
C ALA A 30 13.93 5.43 3.96
N ARG A 31 13.02 6.27 3.45
CA ARG A 31 13.06 7.71 3.69
C ARG A 31 12.87 8.08 5.16
N SER A 32 11.98 7.41 5.89
CA SER A 32 11.78 7.64 7.33
C SER A 32 13.06 7.31 8.12
N ASP A 33 13.74 6.22 7.76
CA ASP A 33 14.99 5.81 8.39
C ASP A 33 16.13 6.80 8.11
N ASP A 34 16.27 7.27 6.86
CA ASP A 34 17.27 8.27 6.47
C ASP A 34 17.07 9.61 7.18
N LEU A 35 15.81 10.03 7.38
CA LEU A 35 15.47 11.32 8.00
C LEU A 35 15.54 11.30 9.52
N ARG A 36 15.49 10.12 10.17
CA ARG A 36 15.31 10.00 11.62
C ARG A 36 16.35 10.79 12.44
N ALA A 37 17.58 10.92 11.93
CA ALA A 37 18.66 11.62 12.63
C ALA A 37 18.71 13.14 12.36
N THR A 38 18.23 13.59 11.20
CA THR A 38 18.41 14.96 10.71
C THR A 38 17.13 15.78 10.74
N ASP A 39 15.98 15.13 10.55
CA ASP A 39 14.66 15.74 10.60
C ASP A 39 13.62 14.74 11.17
N PRO A 40 13.48 14.70 12.51
CA PRO A 40 12.55 13.78 13.18
C PRO A 40 11.08 14.00 12.81
N GLU A 41 10.69 15.21 12.40
CA GLU A 41 9.30 15.50 12.04
C GLU A 41 9.00 14.96 10.64
N ALA A 42 9.87 15.22 9.66
CA ALA A 42 9.74 14.63 8.33
C ALA A 42 9.83 13.09 8.37
N ALA A 43 10.61 12.53 9.30
CA ALA A 43 10.65 11.09 9.55
C ALA A 43 9.30 10.53 10.04
N ARG A 44 8.57 11.26 10.89
CA ARG A 44 7.22 10.89 11.35
C ARG A 44 6.22 10.95 10.21
N ASP A 45 6.25 12.00 9.39
CA ASP A 45 5.40 12.11 8.21
C ASP A 45 5.61 10.94 7.23
N ALA A 46 6.87 10.55 7.00
CA ALA A 46 7.21 9.38 6.20
C ALA A 46 6.69 8.07 6.82
N ALA A 47 6.70 7.95 8.15
CA ALA A 47 6.11 6.81 8.86
C ALA A 47 4.58 6.77 8.72
N VAL A 48 3.89 7.92 8.78
CA VAL A 48 2.44 7.99 8.55
C VAL A 48 2.10 7.58 7.11
N ARG A 49 2.86 8.02 6.11
CA ARG A 49 2.69 7.58 4.72
C ARG A 49 2.90 6.08 4.56
N THR A 50 3.89 5.52 5.26
CA THR A 50 4.10 4.06 5.30
C THR A 50 2.85 3.32 5.80
N LEU A 51 2.29 3.75 6.94
CA LEU A 51 1.08 3.15 7.51
C LEU A 51 -0.13 3.26 6.57
N ALA A 52 -0.26 4.38 5.85
CA ALA A 52 -1.33 4.56 4.87
C ALA A 52 -1.26 3.52 3.74
N TYR A 53 -0.07 3.30 3.16
CA TYR A 53 0.09 2.28 2.11
C TYR A 53 -0.05 0.85 2.65
N GLU A 54 0.35 0.58 3.90
CA GLU A 54 0.09 -0.71 4.55
C GLU A 54 -1.40 -0.99 4.74
N ALA A 55 -2.19 0.02 5.11
CA ALA A 55 -3.64 -0.12 5.21
C ALA A 55 -4.27 -0.43 3.83
N VAL A 56 -3.82 0.26 2.78
CA VAL A 56 -4.23 -0.06 1.40
C VAL A 56 -3.87 -1.49 1.02
N LEU A 57 -2.66 -1.95 1.35
CA LEU A 57 -2.25 -3.34 1.09
C LEU A 57 -3.17 -4.35 1.76
N ARG A 58 -3.55 -4.13 3.03
CA ARG A 58 -4.48 -5.03 3.73
C ARG A 58 -5.84 -5.11 3.04
N VAL A 59 -6.38 -3.97 2.58
CA VAL A 59 -7.66 -3.95 1.87
C VAL A 59 -7.55 -4.69 0.52
N LEU A 60 -6.47 -4.45 -0.23
CA LEU A 60 -6.25 -5.14 -1.51
C LEU A 60 -6.01 -6.64 -1.31
N ASP A 61 -5.32 -7.04 -0.25
CA ASP A 61 -5.07 -8.44 0.12
C ASP A 61 -6.37 -9.14 0.49
N GLU A 62 -7.25 -8.52 1.26
CA GLU A 62 -8.58 -9.06 1.56
C GLU A 62 -9.46 -9.20 0.30
N ILE A 63 -9.39 -8.24 -0.63
CA ILE A 63 -10.13 -8.33 -1.92
C ILE A 63 -9.59 -9.49 -2.76
N LEU A 64 -8.27 -9.66 -2.83
CA LEU A 64 -7.63 -10.70 -3.64
C LEU A 64 -7.71 -12.09 -2.99
N THR A 65 -7.66 -12.13 -1.66
CA THR A 65 -7.63 -13.34 -0.83
C THR A 65 -8.51 -13.10 0.39
N PRO A 66 -9.84 -13.26 0.26
CA PRO A 66 -10.77 -13.07 1.36
C PRO A 66 -10.43 -13.97 2.55
N GLY A 67 -10.49 -13.44 3.75
CA GLY A 67 -10.12 -14.13 4.99
C GLY A 67 -8.61 -14.18 5.27
N SER A 68 -7.75 -13.60 4.42
CA SER A 68 -6.30 -13.55 4.66
C SER A 68 -5.93 -12.75 5.91
N HIS A 69 -6.84 -11.87 6.37
CA HIS A 69 -6.69 -11.11 7.61
C HIS A 69 -7.69 -11.50 8.70
N ALA A 70 -8.47 -12.57 8.50
CA ALA A 70 -9.41 -13.11 9.48
C ALA A 70 -8.71 -13.94 10.58
N SER A 71 -7.75 -13.32 11.26
CA SER A 71 -7.26 -13.73 12.58
C SER A 71 -6.26 -12.72 13.09
N LYS A 72 -6.69 -11.92 14.07
CA LYS A 72 -5.83 -11.53 15.18
C LYS A 72 -6.68 -11.39 16.43
#